data_AF-A0A952E1A9-F1
#
_entry.id   AF-A0A952E1A9-F1
#
_cell.length_a   1.000
_cell.length_b   1.000
_cell.length_c   1.000
_cell.angle_alpha   90.00
_cell.angle_beta   90.00
_cell.angle_gamma   90.00
#
_symmetry.space_group_name_H-M   'P 1'
#
loop_
_entity.id
_entity.type
_entity.pdbx_description
1 polymer ?
#
loop_
_entity_poly.entity_id
_entity_poly.type
_entity_poly.pdbx_seq_one_letter_code
_entity_poly.pdbx_strand_id
1 'polypeptide(L)'
;SLSCPICGNAVEDHTDGEALVPVICDQCGTLYHRACWEQSGNKCAVLGCGSTKFHIYGMDMGPVLKIKYTDLPAHSANGQPSISARNRKLKEEQRRQVRNMTLFQRFWRWLFDQIKLNP
;
A
#
# COMPACT_ATOMS: atom_id res chain seq x y z
N SER A 1 14.50 -17.96 -2.90
CA SER A 1 14.40 -16.66 -2.23
C SER A 1 15.50 -15.76 -2.75
N LEU A 2 15.16 -14.51 -3.09
CA LEU A 2 16.14 -13.50 -3.52
C LEU A 2 16.68 -12.79 -2.26
N SER A 3 17.97 -12.95 -1.97
CA SER A 3 18.62 -12.40 -0.79
C SER A 3 19.36 -11.09 -1.08
N CYS A 4 19.24 -10.11 -0.19
CA CYS A 4 19.99 -8.87 -0.27
C CYS A 4 21.49 -9.16 0.00
N PRO A 5 22.42 -8.80 -0.89
CA PRO A 5 23.84 -9.12 -0.70
C PRO A 5 24.53 -8.33 0.42
N ILE A 6 23.86 -7.33 1.01
CA ILE A 6 24.41 -6.52 2.11
C ILE A 6 24.06 -7.13 3.48
N CYS A 7 22.80 -7.55 3.68
CA CYS A 7 22.33 -8.07 4.97
C CYS A 7 22.06 -9.58 4.99
N GLY A 8 22.09 -10.25 3.84
CA GLY A 8 21.84 -11.69 3.71
C GLY A 8 20.38 -12.12 3.86
N ASN A 9 19.48 -11.21 4.25
CA ASN A 9 18.06 -11.50 4.45
C ASN A 9 17.28 -11.51 3.13
N ALA A 10 16.16 -12.22 3.13
CA ALA A 10 15.24 -12.25 2.00
C ALA A 10 14.69 -10.84 1.71
N VAL A 11 14.66 -10.49 0.44
CA VAL A 11 14.17 -9.19 -0.05
C VAL A 11 12.63 -9.18 -0.16
N GLU A 12 12.04 -10.36 -0.25
CA GLU A 12 10.60 -10.60 -0.38
C GLU A 12 9.83 -10.64 0.96
N ASP A 13 10.52 -10.81 2.09
CA ASP A 13 9.87 -10.88 3.41
C ASP A 13 9.75 -9.50 4.06
N HIS A 14 8.57 -9.19 4.61
CA HIS A 14 8.28 -7.96 5.36
C HIS A 14 8.43 -6.64 4.58
N THR A 15 7.99 -6.60 3.32
CA THR A 15 8.00 -5.38 2.48
C THR A 15 6.89 -4.37 2.80
N ASP A 16 6.20 -4.49 3.93
CA ASP A 16 4.99 -3.72 4.25
C ASP A 16 5.27 -2.24 4.60
N GLY A 17 6.55 -1.84 4.69
CA GLY A 17 6.98 -0.46 4.96
C GLY A 17 7.61 0.22 3.75
N GLU A 18 7.37 1.53 3.58
CA GLU A 18 7.91 2.35 2.47
C GLU A 18 9.46 2.36 2.41
N ALA A 19 10.12 2.15 3.55
CA ALA A 19 11.58 2.03 3.68
C ALA A 19 12.11 0.62 3.38
N LEU A 20 11.23 -0.38 3.34
CA LEU A 20 11.54 -1.79 3.08
C LEU A 20 11.17 -2.20 1.64
N VAL A 21 10.68 -1.25 0.84
CA VAL A 21 10.39 -1.50 -0.57
C VAL A 21 11.68 -1.95 -1.27
N PRO A 22 11.65 -3.08 -1.98
CA PRO A 22 12.82 -3.60 -2.67
C PRO A 22 13.22 -2.73 -3.86
N VAL A 23 14.54 -2.59 -4.07
CA VAL A 23 15.13 -1.86 -5.19
C VAL A 23 16.00 -2.77 -6.02
N ILE A 24 16.03 -2.53 -7.32
CA ILE A 24 16.83 -3.27 -8.30
C ILE A 24 17.90 -2.34 -8.87
N CYS A 25 19.14 -2.82 -8.92
CA CYS A 25 20.20 -2.13 -9.63
C CYS A 25 19.93 -2.14 -11.15
N ASP A 26 19.97 -0.96 -11.79
CA ASP A 26 19.67 -0.81 -13.23
C ASP A 26 20.64 -1.56 -14.16
N GLN A 27 21.87 -1.84 -13.69
CA GLN A 27 22.89 -2.46 -14.54
C GLN A 27 22.96 -3.97 -14.39
N CYS A 28 22.97 -4.48 -13.16
CA CYS A 28 23.18 -5.90 -12.89
C CYS A 28 21.90 -6.63 -12.45
N GLY A 29 20.78 -5.91 -12.27
CA GLY A 29 19.51 -6.53 -11.86
C GLY A 29 19.51 -7.06 -10.42
N THR A 30 20.55 -6.78 -9.63
CA THR A 30 20.63 -7.28 -8.25
C THR A 30 19.62 -6.56 -7.36
N LEU A 31 18.94 -7.35 -6.53
CA LEU A 31 17.91 -6.91 -5.60
C LEU A 31 18.51 -6.53 -4.24
N TYR A 32 18.00 -5.43 -3.69
CA TYR A 32 18.37 -4.90 -2.39
C TYR A 32 17.13 -4.44 -1.64
N HIS A 33 17.20 -4.42 -0.32
CA HIS A 33 16.31 -3.53 0.44
C HIS A 33 16.72 -2.07 0.21
N ARG A 34 15.76 -1.16 0.10
CA ARG A 34 16.03 0.28 -0.04
C ARG A 34 16.98 0.80 1.05
N ALA A 35 16.74 0.44 2.31
CA ALA A 35 17.62 0.82 3.41
C ALA A 35 19.08 0.33 3.23
N CYS A 36 19.29 -0.89 2.74
CA CYS A 36 20.62 -1.42 2.48
C CYS A 36 21.31 -0.69 1.33
N TRP A 37 20.57 -0.34 0.27
CA TRP A 37 21.08 0.47 -0.83
C TRP A 37 21.54 1.85 -0.36
N GLU A 38 20.74 2.52 0.46
CA GLU A 38 21.09 3.82 1.04
C GLU A 38 22.34 3.72 1.95
N GLN A 39 22.42 2.67 2.78
CA GLN A 39 23.60 2.40 3.63
C GLN A 39 24.89 2.16 2.83
N SER A 40 24.80 1.58 1.63
CA SER A 40 25.96 1.41 0.74
C SER A 40 26.42 2.72 0.06
N GLY A 41 25.78 3.86 0.38
CA GLY A 41 26.06 5.15 -0.25
C GLY A 41 25.39 5.31 -1.61
N ASN A 42 24.23 4.69 -1.81
CA ASN A 42 23.48 4.67 -3.07
C ASN A 42 24.28 4.08 -4.24
N LYS A 43 25.01 2.98 -3.99
CA LYS A 43 25.87 2.31 -4.96
C LYS A 43 25.69 0.81 -4.93
N CYS A 44 25.79 0.18 -6.08
CA CYS A 44 25.75 -1.28 -6.15
C CYS A 44 26.97 -1.90 -5.45
N ALA A 45 26.71 -2.78 -4.49
CA ALA A 45 27.74 -3.53 -3.76
C ALA A 45 28.27 -4.76 -4.53
N VAL A 46 27.68 -5.10 -5.68
CA VAL A 46 28.19 -6.19 -6.52
C VAL A 46 29.53 -5.79 -7.13
N LEU A 47 30.53 -6.63 -6.91
CA LEU A 47 31.87 -6.45 -7.45
C LEU A 47 31.81 -6.24 -8.97
N GLY A 48 32.30 -5.09 -9.44
CA GLY A 48 32.38 -4.74 -10.86
C GLY A 48 31.16 -4.03 -11.47
N CYS A 49 30.04 -3.91 -10.75
CA CYS A 49 28.85 -3.21 -11.29
C CYS A 49 28.98 -1.68 -11.23
N GLY A 50 29.40 -1.11 -10.09
CA GLY A 50 29.65 0.32 -9.92
C GLY A 50 28.45 1.27 -10.14
N SER A 51 27.25 0.74 -10.46
CA SER A 51 26.07 1.55 -10.72
C SER A 51 25.62 2.35 -9.50
N THR A 52 25.20 3.58 -9.73
CA THR A 52 24.55 4.48 -8.75
C THR A 52 23.05 4.62 -8.97
N LYS A 53 22.51 3.96 -9.99
CA LYS A 53 21.10 4.04 -10.37
C LYS A 53 20.36 2.76 -10.00
N PHE A 54 19.13 2.94 -9.56
CA PHE A 54 18.21 1.87 -9.19
C PHE A 54 16.78 2.25 -9.57
N HIS A 55 15.94 1.23 -9.70
CA HIS A 55 14.49 1.37 -9.79
C HIS A 55 13.81 0.52 -8.72
N ILE A 56 12.57 0.86 -8.40
CA ILE A 56 11.79 0.18 -7.38
C ILE A 56 11.20 -1.10 -7.96
N TYR A 57 11.43 -2.24 -7.30
CA TYR A 57 10.87 -3.53 -7.69
C TYR A 57 9.34 -3.49 -7.51
N GLY A 58 8.60 -3.92 -8.53
CA GLY A 58 7.13 -3.95 -8.50
C GLY A 58 6.44 -2.61 -8.78
N MET A 59 7.19 -1.52 -9.00
CA MET A 59 6.62 -0.31 -9.62
C MET A 59 6.66 -0.48 -11.13
N ASP A 60 5.48 -0.46 -11.75
CA ASP A 60 5.33 -0.49 -13.19
C ASP A 60 5.91 0.83 -13.76
N MET A 61 7.14 0.77 -14.27
CA MET A 61 7.87 1.90 -14.87
C MET A 61 7.42 2.16 -16.32
N GLY A 62 6.23 1.68 -16.70
CA GLY A 62 5.62 1.98 -18.00
C GLY A 62 5.50 3.50 -18.23
N PRO A 63 5.43 3.95 -19.48
CA PRO A 63 5.28 5.38 -19.78
C PRO A 63 4.01 5.90 -19.10
N VAL A 64 4.18 6.78 -18.11
CA VAL A 64 3.06 7.45 -17.45
C VAL A 64 2.31 8.26 -18.51
N LEU A 65 1.16 7.75 -18.95
CA LEU A 65 0.26 8.47 -19.83
C LEU A 65 -0.15 9.76 -19.12
N LYS A 66 0.34 10.90 -19.62
CA LYS A 66 -0.05 12.22 -19.13
C LYS A 66 -1.46 12.53 -19.64
N ILE A 67 -2.47 12.02 -18.95
CA ILE A 67 -3.87 12.35 -19.22
C ILE A 67 -4.06 13.83 -18.90
N LYS A 68 -4.38 14.66 -19.90
CA LYS A 68 -4.77 16.05 -19.67
C LYS A 68 -6.22 16.08 -19.24
N TYR A 69 -6.61 17.11 -18.50
CA TYR A 69 -8.01 17.32 -18.09
C TYR A 69 -8.98 17.37 -19.29
N THR A 70 -8.50 17.78 -20.46
CA THR A 70 -9.25 17.82 -21.73
C THR A 70 -9.54 16.43 -22.31
N ASP A 71 -8.80 15.41 -21.89
CA ASP A 71 -8.93 14.04 -22.40
C ASP A 71 -9.95 13.23 -21.58
N LEU A 72 -10.42 13.80 -20.46
CA LEU A 72 -11.52 13.25 -19.70
C LEU A 72 -12.82 13.51 -20.46
N PRO A 73 -13.66 12.48 -20.71
CA PRO A 73 -14.96 12.70 -21.30
C PRO A 73 -15.74 13.68 -20.42
N ALA A 74 -16.31 14.73 -21.05
CA ALA A 74 -17.15 15.68 -20.37
C ALA A 74 -18.18 14.93 -19.52
N HIS A 75 -18.22 15.22 -18.21
CA HIS A 75 -19.11 14.55 -17.27
C HIS A 75 -20.50 14.42 -17.88
N SER A 76 -20.91 13.17 -18.12
CA SER A 76 -22.19 12.81 -18.70
C SER A 76 -23.31 13.64 -18.06
N ALA A 77 -23.98 14.45 -18.87
CA ALA A 77 -25.11 15.29 -18.49
C ALA A 77 -26.38 14.48 -18.13
N ASN A 78 -26.26 13.17 -17.91
CA ASN A 78 -27.33 12.32 -17.41
C ASN A 78 -27.21 12.22 -15.89
N GLY A 79 -28.05 13.00 -15.21
CA GLY A 79 -28.01 13.25 -13.77
C GLY A 79 -27.85 11.99 -12.92
N GLN A 80 -26.69 11.86 -12.29
CA GLN A 80 -26.59 11.06 -11.09
C GLN A 80 -27.50 11.68 -10.02
N PRO A 81 -28.37 10.89 -9.37
CA PRO A 81 -29.05 11.38 -8.17
C PRO A 81 -27.98 11.79 -7.16
N SER A 82 -28.12 12.99 -6.61
CA SER A 82 -27.14 13.64 -5.76
C SER A 82 -26.59 12.66 -4.70
N ILE A 83 -25.28 12.67 -4.51
CA ILE A 83 -24.58 11.87 -3.49
C ILE A 83 -25.25 12.04 -2.10
N SER A 84 -25.84 13.21 -1.83
CA SER A 84 -26.61 13.50 -0.63
C SER A 84 -27.88 12.63 -0.48
N ALA A 85 -28.61 12.35 -1.55
CA ALA A 85 -29.79 11.48 -1.52
C ALA A 85 -29.40 10.00 -1.26
N ARG A 86 -28.30 9.54 -1.86
CA ARG A 86 -27.76 8.18 -1.63
C ARG A 86 -27.23 8.03 -0.20
N ASN A 87 -26.55 9.03 0.32
CA ASN A 87 -26.06 9.05 1.71
C ASN A 87 -27.20 9.12 2.73
N ARG A 88 -28.31 9.80 2.43
CA ARG A 88 -29.47 9.83 3.34
C ARG A 88 -30.08 8.46 3.53
N LYS A 89 -30.24 7.70 2.43
CA LYS A 89 -30.77 6.33 2.46
C LYS A 89 -29.82 5.36 3.20
N LEU A 90 -28.52 5.45 2.92
CA LEU A 90 -27.47 4.69 3.63
C LEU A 90 -27.44 4.98 5.13
N LYS A 91 -27.62 6.25 5.54
CA LYS A 91 -27.62 6.65 6.95
C LYS A 91 -28.88 6.20 7.69
N GLU A 92 -30.03 6.15 7.00
CA GLU A 92 -31.26 5.56 7.55
C GLU A 92 -31.14 4.05 7.74
N GLU A 93 -30.51 3.34 6.79
CA GLU A 93 -30.24 1.90 6.90
C GLU A 93 -29.26 1.59 8.05
N GLN A 94 -28.18 2.37 8.21
CA GLN A 94 -27.27 2.24 9.36
C GLN A 94 -27.99 2.46 10.70
N ARG A 95 -28.87 3.46 10.80
CA ARG A 95 -29.63 3.72 12.03
C ARG A 95 -30.53 2.55 12.42
N ARG A 96 -31.13 1.84 11.45
CA ARG A 96 -31.92 0.63 11.72
C ARG A 96 -31.06 -0.52 12.25
N GLN A 97 -29.87 -0.73 11.69
CA GLN A 97 -28.94 -1.75 12.17
C GLN A 97 -28.44 -1.45 13.59
N VAL A 98 -28.08 -0.19 13.87
CA VAL A 98 -27.58 0.23 15.19
C VAL A 98 -28.66 0.16 16.29
N ARG A 99 -29.95 0.33 15.93
CA ARG A 99 -31.07 0.25 16.88
C ARG A 99 -31.41 -1.19 17.27
N ASN A 100 -31.12 -2.17 16.41
CA ASN A 100 -31.31 -3.60 16.70
C ASN A 100 -30.12 -4.25 17.41
N MET A 101 -29.01 -3.53 17.61
CA MET A 101 -27.93 -4.00 18.49
C MET A 101 -28.36 -3.80 19.95
N THR A 102 -28.83 -4.87 20.57
CA THR A 102 -29.20 -4.92 21.98
C THR A 102 -27.99 -4.57 22.85
N LEU A 103 -28.23 -3.90 23.98
CA LEU A 103 -27.20 -3.53 24.97
C LEU A 103 -26.29 -4.71 25.35
N PHE A 104 -26.85 -5.92 25.32
CA PHE A 104 -26.15 -7.17 25.58
C PHE A 104 -25.06 -7.46 24.54
N GLN A 105 -25.30 -7.28 23.23
CA GLN A 105 -24.27 -7.49 22.21
C GLN A 105 -23.11 -6.49 22.31
N ARG A 106 -23.38 -5.24 22.71
CA ARG A 106 -22.33 -4.23 22.91
C ARG A 106 -21.48 -4.56 24.13
N PHE A 107 -22.12 -5.01 25.21
CA PHE A 107 -21.46 -5.47 26.41
C PHE A 107 -20.55 -6.69 26.14
N TRP A 108 -21.04 -7.71 25.43
CA TRP A 108 -20.24 -8.88 25.09
C TRP A 108 -19.08 -8.56 24.15
N ARG A 109 -19.28 -7.68 23.17
CA ARG A 109 -18.18 -7.27 22.27
C ARG A 109 -17.09 -6.51 23.01
N TRP A 110 -17.46 -5.65 23.97
CA TRP A 110 -16.50 -4.99 24.87
C TRP A 110 -15.76 -5.99 25.77
N LEU A 111 -16.47 -6.97 26.34
CA LEU A 111 -15.88 -8.02 27.17
C LEU A 111 -14.86 -8.88 26.41
N PHE A 112 -15.19 -9.30 25.19
CA PHE A 112 -14.28 -10.07 24.35
C PHE A 112 -13.02 -9.28 23.95
N ASP A 113 -13.14 -7.96 23.76
CA ASP A 113 -12.00 -7.08 23.51
C ASP A 113 -11.03 -7.03 24.71
N GLN A 114 -11.53 -7.15 25.93
CA GLN A 114 -10.70 -7.17 27.15
C GLN A 114 -9.95 -8.50 27.33
N ILE A 115 -10.55 -9.64 26.95
CA ILE A 115 -9.89 -10.96 27.10
C ILE A 115 -8.75 -11.13 26.08
N LYS A 116 -8.82 -10.47 24.92
CA LYS A 116 -7.81 -10.59 23.87
C LYS A 116 -6.51 -9.80 24.13
N LEU A 117 -6.45 -9.05 25.23
CA LEU A 117 -5.30 -8.23 25.65
C LEU A 117 -4.34 -8.92 26.62
N ASN A 118 -4.50 -10.21 26.92
CA ASN A 118 -3.54 -10.98 27.71
C ASN A 118 -3.22 -12.32 27.02
N PRO A 119 -2.05 -12.50 26.38
CA PRO A 119 -1.45 -13.82 26.24
C PRO A 119 -1.06 -14.40 27.61
#